data_AF-A0A1Q9EZV7-F1
#
_entry.id   AF-A0A1Q9EZV7-F1
#
_cell.length_a   1.000
_cell.length_b   1.000
_cell.length_c   1.000
_cell.angle_alpha   90.00
_cell.angle_beta   90.00
_cell.angle_gamma   90.00
#
_symmetry.space_group_name_H-M   'P 1'
#
loop_
_entity.id
_entity.type
_entity.pdbx_description
1 polymer ?
#
loop_
_entity_poly.entity_id
_entity_poly.type
_entity_poly.pdbx_seq_one_letter_code
_entity_poly.pdbx_strand_id
1 'polypeptide(L)'
;MGNVCCAVNASLRSDARGRRLGNKRVHTDGKTYAPFGMVSQPADPLKVSEYTPSRSGLKEKVDLREFMTTVEDQSQSNSCCANAVAGAYEYINKREALKRGDSIDDISRLFIYYVGRKRDQQYFGEDPKMAPQDEGMTLGGAITALEMKGACLERNWPFDLDKVNHKPEQACFDQALRYKIASSQKVPVDLDCMREALSSGHPIVFGLKLTAQFFRPLPGGFIPTPDASDPQSAEHGLHAMLLVGYNDRQQVFIVRNSWGTSWGDRGYAYVPYDYIANGEFNFLDQFCITGLTDTDFTPAEDDGNDFGYSKEPDGAGQPEVVDFEEDLPEMAEDDFDPEDEFDVDKEAKRVFDKYDVNQNGTIDIQELQLCLMMNGVFILPHQLDELMQQYQSDGKAGLSFEEFKQLCGQA
;
A
#
# COMPACT_ATOMS: atom_id res chain seq x y z
N MET A 1 -1.14 -13.56 29.79
CA MET A 1 -1.08 -14.04 28.39
C MET A 1 -0.30 -13.11 27.45
N GLY A 2 0.16 -11.93 27.88
CA GLY A 2 0.91 -10.98 27.01
C GLY A 2 2.37 -11.32 26.67
N ASN A 3 3.08 -12.14 27.45
CA ASN A 3 4.51 -12.40 27.20
C ASN A 3 4.82 -13.44 26.11
N VAL A 4 3.82 -14.21 25.66
CA VAL A 4 4.04 -15.26 24.64
C VAL A 4 3.90 -14.67 23.22
N CYS A 5 3.09 -13.61 23.03
CA CYS A 5 2.92 -12.96 21.73
C CYS A 5 4.17 -12.17 21.30
N CYS A 6 4.78 -11.39 22.21
CA CYS A 6 6.00 -10.62 21.90
C CYS A 6 7.20 -11.49 21.50
N ALA A 7 7.33 -12.69 22.08
CA ALA A 7 8.42 -13.61 21.77
C ALA A 7 8.26 -14.30 20.39
N VAL A 8 7.02 -14.50 19.94
CA VAL A 8 6.73 -15.03 18.60
C VAL A 8 7.00 -13.95 17.53
N ASN A 9 6.61 -12.70 17.80
CA ASN A 9 6.82 -11.55 16.91
C ASN A 9 8.30 -11.20 16.69
N ALA A 10 9.15 -11.29 17.72
CA ALA A 10 10.59 -11.10 17.57
C ALA A 10 11.26 -12.15 16.66
N SER A 11 10.70 -13.38 16.60
CA SER A 11 11.26 -14.46 15.78
C SER A 11 10.91 -14.34 14.29
N LEU A 12 9.80 -13.67 13.95
CA LEU A 12 9.43 -13.37 12.55
C LEU A 12 10.23 -12.19 11.96
N ARG A 13 10.81 -11.34 12.82
CA ARG A 13 11.64 -10.18 12.43
C ARG A 13 13.15 -10.41 12.58
N SER A 14 13.58 -11.64 12.92
CA SER A 14 14.99 -12.01 13.11
C SER A 14 15.39 -13.26 12.34
N ASP A 15 16.67 -13.36 11.94
CA ASP A 15 17.20 -14.56 11.31
C ASP A 15 17.31 -15.72 12.31
N ALA A 16 17.64 -16.93 11.84
CA ALA A 16 17.82 -18.12 12.69
C ALA A 16 18.90 -17.96 13.80
N ARG A 17 19.64 -16.84 13.81
CA ARG A 17 20.65 -16.46 14.81
C ARG A 17 20.19 -15.29 15.71
N GLY A 18 18.92 -14.88 15.62
CA GLY A 18 18.33 -13.81 16.44
C GLY A 18 18.71 -12.38 16.03
N ARG A 19 19.28 -12.17 14.84
CA ARG A 19 19.62 -10.83 14.34
C ARG A 19 18.45 -10.24 13.55
N ARG A 20 18.07 -8.99 13.83
CA ARG A 20 17.01 -8.28 13.08
C ARG A 20 17.36 -8.24 11.59
N LEU A 21 16.47 -8.75 10.73
CA LEU A 21 16.71 -8.82 9.27
C LEU A 21 16.64 -7.43 8.59
N GLY A 22 15.91 -6.47 9.19
CA GLY A 22 15.72 -5.11 8.66
C GLY A 22 16.97 -4.23 8.57
N ASN A 23 18.08 -4.62 9.20
CA ASN A 23 19.33 -3.84 9.17
C ASN A 23 20.27 -4.29 8.03
N LYS A 24 19.91 -5.31 7.24
CA LYS A 24 20.74 -5.71 6.10
C LYS A 24 20.60 -4.70 4.97
N ARG A 25 21.71 -4.41 4.31
CA ARG A 25 21.78 -3.59 3.09
C ARG A 25 22.39 -4.41 1.96
N VAL A 26 21.89 -4.22 0.76
CA VAL A 26 22.42 -4.84 -0.45
C VAL A 26 22.93 -3.76 -1.38
N HIS A 27 24.16 -3.93 -1.85
CA HIS A 27 24.75 -3.10 -2.88
C HIS A 27 24.59 -3.77 -4.24
N THR A 28 23.87 -3.11 -5.14
CA THR A 28 23.67 -3.57 -6.52
C THR A 28 23.53 -2.38 -7.46
N ASP A 29 24.04 -2.50 -8.68
CA ASP A 29 24.03 -1.46 -9.72
C ASP A 29 24.49 -0.07 -9.23
N GLY A 30 25.51 -0.05 -8.35
CA GLY A 30 26.13 1.16 -7.83
C GLY A 30 25.34 1.88 -6.73
N LYS A 31 24.24 1.30 -6.26
CA LYS A 31 23.37 1.85 -5.21
C LYS A 31 23.21 0.85 -4.06
N THR A 32 22.78 1.36 -2.91
CA THR A 32 22.57 0.57 -1.69
C THR A 32 21.10 0.61 -1.32
N TYR A 33 20.51 -0.57 -1.10
CA TYR A 33 19.09 -0.73 -0.81
C TYR A 33 18.88 -1.49 0.49
N ALA A 34 17.72 -1.27 1.12
CA ALA A 34 17.21 -2.12 2.18
C ALA A 34 16.19 -3.12 1.59
N PRO A 35 16.59 -4.37 1.32
CA PRO A 35 15.79 -5.28 0.49
C PRO A 35 14.74 -6.08 1.29
N PHE A 36 14.66 -5.92 2.61
CA PHE A 36 13.92 -6.83 3.50
C PHE A 36 12.88 -6.12 4.37
N GLY A 37 12.03 -5.32 3.74
CA GLY A 37 10.96 -4.58 4.41
C GLY A 37 9.61 -5.30 4.49
N MET A 38 9.51 -6.53 3.97
CA MET A 38 8.27 -7.29 4.03
C MET A 38 8.22 -8.11 5.31
N VAL A 39 7.15 -7.94 6.07
CA VAL A 39 6.85 -8.73 7.27
C VAL A 39 5.79 -9.76 6.93
N SER A 40 6.00 -11.00 7.37
CA SER A 40 4.99 -12.05 7.22
C SER A 40 3.84 -11.81 8.20
N GLN A 41 2.61 -11.80 7.71
CA GLN A 41 1.42 -11.77 8.54
C GLN A 41 0.98 -13.23 8.81
N PRO A 42 0.75 -13.63 10.07
CA PRO A 42 -0.03 -14.83 10.35
C PRO A 42 -1.39 -14.72 9.66
N ALA A 43 -2.05 -15.85 9.37
CA ALA A 43 -3.37 -15.83 8.76
C ALA A 43 -4.36 -14.97 9.57
N ASP A 44 -4.56 -13.74 9.12
CA ASP A 44 -5.56 -12.82 9.63
C ASP A 44 -6.90 -13.23 9.01
N PRO A 45 -8.00 -13.28 9.78
CA PRO A 45 -9.34 -13.23 9.21
C PRO A 45 -9.62 -11.88 8.55
N LEU A 46 -8.76 -11.44 7.63
CA LEU A 46 -9.07 -10.37 6.70
C LEU A 46 -10.37 -10.75 6.00
N LYS A 47 -11.39 -9.89 6.09
CA LYS A 47 -12.60 -9.98 5.27
C LYS A 47 -12.31 -9.59 3.81
N VAL A 48 -11.11 -9.87 3.30
CA VAL A 48 -10.78 -9.64 1.90
C VAL A 48 -11.30 -10.83 1.12
N SER A 49 -12.11 -10.57 0.10
CA SER A 49 -12.62 -11.63 -0.77
C SER A 49 -11.45 -12.37 -1.44
N GLU A 50 -11.52 -13.69 -1.47
CA GLU A 50 -10.55 -14.48 -2.24
C GLU A 50 -10.84 -14.37 -3.73
N TYR A 51 -9.79 -14.18 -4.51
CA TYR A 51 -9.87 -14.20 -5.96
C TYR A 51 -10.28 -15.60 -6.43
N THR A 52 -11.45 -15.70 -7.05
CA THR A 52 -11.97 -16.95 -7.59
C THR A 52 -11.76 -16.95 -9.10
N PRO A 53 -10.90 -17.81 -9.65
CA PRO A 53 -10.62 -17.84 -11.09
C PRO A 53 -11.85 -18.36 -11.85
N SER A 54 -12.24 -17.66 -12.92
CA SER A 54 -13.20 -18.17 -13.91
C SER A 54 -12.55 -19.17 -14.87
N ARG A 55 -11.22 -19.24 -14.91
CA ARG A 55 -10.40 -20.04 -15.83
C ARG A 55 -10.76 -19.81 -17.30
N SER A 56 -11.20 -18.61 -17.63
CA SER A 56 -11.62 -18.21 -18.97
C SER A 56 -10.85 -16.98 -19.44
N GLY A 57 -10.64 -16.83 -20.76
CA GLY A 57 -10.05 -15.60 -21.31
C GLY A 57 -8.55 -15.38 -21.06
N LEU A 58 -7.80 -16.41 -20.66
CA LEU A 58 -6.34 -16.33 -20.48
C LEU A 58 -5.65 -15.98 -21.82
N LYS A 59 -4.90 -14.89 -21.82
CA LYS A 59 -4.06 -14.49 -22.95
C LYS A 59 -2.74 -15.26 -22.91
N GLU A 60 -2.05 -15.41 -24.03
CA GLU A 60 -0.70 -16.02 -24.05
C GLU A 60 0.37 -15.07 -23.46
N LYS A 61 0.09 -13.76 -23.51
CA LYS A 61 0.97 -12.70 -23.02
C LYS A 61 0.14 -11.52 -22.54
N VAL A 62 0.57 -10.93 -21.43
CA VAL A 62 0.04 -9.68 -20.87
C VAL A 62 1.20 -8.78 -20.48
N ASP A 63 1.09 -7.49 -20.78
CA ASP A 63 2.07 -6.48 -20.39
C ASP A 63 1.34 -5.19 -20.02
N LEU A 64 1.28 -4.88 -18.72
CA LEU A 64 0.56 -3.73 -18.17
C LEU A 64 1.45 -2.49 -18.02
N ARG A 65 2.71 -2.54 -18.48
CA ARG A 65 3.69 -1.46 -18.26
C ARG A 65 3.30 -0.12 -18.89
N GLU A 66 2.47 -0.12 -19.92
CA GLU A 66 1.92 1.11 -20.53
C GLU A 66 1.29 2.04 -19.48
N PHE A 67 0.61 1.46 -18.50
CA PHE A 67 -0.09 2.18 -17.43
C PHE A 67 0.71 2.26 -16.13
N MET A 68 1.98 1.86 -16.12
CA MET A 68 2.83 2.03 -14.94
C MET A 68 3.47 3.42 -14.94
N THR A 69 3.65 3.99 -13.76
CA THR A 69 4.46 5.20 -13.50
C THR A 69 5.95 4.89 -13.61
N THR A 70 6.82 5.88 -13.39
CA THR A 70 8.27 5.65 -13.31
C THR A 70 8.58 4.68 -12.17
N VAL A 71 9.60 3.83 -12.30
CA VAL A 71 9.96 2.90 -11.22
C VAL A 71 10.52 3.66 -10.01
N GLU A 72 9.91 3.42 -8.86
CA GLU A 72 10.30 3.99 -7.58
C GLU A 72 11.69 3.55 -7.12
N ASP A 73 12.32 4.39 -6.30
CA ASP A 73 13.55 4.07 -5.58
C ASP A 73 13.30 4.20 -4.07
N GLN A 74 13.22 3.06 -3.38
CA GLN A 74 13.02 3.00 -1.93
C GLN A 74 14.30 3.32 -1.14
N SER A 75 15.44 3.41 -1.82
CA SER A 75 16.75 3.64 -1.20
C SER A 75 17.00 2.70 -0.01
N GLN A 76 17.48 3.24 1.10
CA GLN A 76 17.84 2.50 2.31
C GLN A 76 16.69 2.30 3.30
N SER A 77 15.45 2.61 2.92
CA SER A 77 14.27 2.39 3.78
C SER A 77 13.67 0.99 3.58
N ASN A 78 13.13 0.40 4.65
CA ASN A 78 12.43 -0.90 4.60
C ASN A 78 10.99 -0.79 4.02
N SER A 79 10.76 0.12 3.08
CA SER A 79 9.43 0.50 2.59
C SER A 79 8.93 -0.29 1.37
N CYS A 80 9.48 -1.47 1.07
CA CYS A 80 9.16 -2.21 -0.17
C CYS A 80 7.67 -2.47 -0.38
N CYS A 81 6.94 -2.79 0.70
CA CYS A 81 5.48 -2.99 0.66
C CYS A 81 4.76 -1.73 0.20
N ALA A 82 5.11 -0.58 0.78
CA ALA A 82 4.52 0.71 0.42
C ALA A 82 4.82 1.07 -1.05
N ASN A 83 6.02 0.82 -1.55
CA ASN A 83 6.38 1.07 -2.95
C ASN A 83 5.61 0.15 -3.92
N ALA A 84 5.48 -1.13 -3.58
CA ALA A 84 4.76 -2.09 -4.41
C ALA A 84 3.26 -1.76 -4.48
N VAL A 85 2.66 -1.41 -3.35
CA VAL A 85 1.26 -0.95 -3.26
C VAL A 85 1.09 0.38 -3.98
N ALA A 86 2.03 1.32 -3.84
CA ALA A 86 1.98 2.60 -4.54
C ALA A 86 1.91 2.43 -6.06
N GLY A 87 2.76 1.56 -6.62
CA GLY A 87 2.73 1.26 -8.05
C GLY A 87 1.42 0.62 -8.53
N ALA A 88 0.75 -0.18 -7.69
CA ALA A 88 -0.57 -0.72 -8.03
C ALA A 88 -1.65 0.36 -8.01
N TYR A 89 -1.57 1.26 -7.04
CA TYR A 89 -2.48 2.39 -6.87
C TYR A 89 -2.40 3.37 -8.05
N GLU A 90 -1.18 3.78 -8.39
CA GLU A 90 -0.89 4.68 -9.50
C GLU A 90 -1.24 4.07 -10.86
N TYR A 91 -1.12 2.75 -11.01
CA TYR A 91 -1.59 2.06 -12.20
C TYR A 91 -3.08 2.27 -12.44
N ILE A 92 -3.92 2.13 -11.39
CA ILE A 92 -5.37 2.29 -11.51
C ILE A 92 -5.67 3.74 -11.89
N ASN A 93 -5.07 4.68 -11.17
CA ASN A 93 -5.17 6.11 -11.45
C ASN A 93 -4.82 6.42 -12.91
N LYS A 94 -3.62 6.07 -13.35
CA LYS A 94 -3.14 6.35 -14.71
C LYS A 94 -4.01 5.74 -15.78
N ARG A 95 -4.55 4.55 -15.54
CA ARG A 95 -5.47 3.90 -16.49
C ARG A 95 -6.77 4.69 -16.64
N GLU A 96 -7.30 5.27 -15.57
CA GLU A 96 -8.53 6.08 -15.63
C GLU A 96 -8.27 7.51 -16.13
N ALA A 97 -7.19 8.17 -15.70
CA ALA A 97 -6.79 9.49 -16.19
C ALA A 97 -6.59 9.51 -17.71
N LEU A 98 -5.95 8.48 -18.28
CA LEU A 98 -5.77 8.36 -19.73
C LEU A 98 -7.09 8.24 -20.51
N LYS A 99 -8.17 7.71 -19.89
CA LYS A 99 -9.49 7.66 -20.54
C LYS A 99 -10.16 9.04 -20.58
N ARG A 100 -9.87 9.88 -19.58
CA ARG A 100 -10.44 11.24 -19.44
C ARG A 100 -9.60 12.30 -20.16
N GLY A 101 -8.33 11.99 -20.45
CA GLY A 101 -7.38 12.96 -21.00
C GLY A 101 -6.70 13.82 -19.93
N ASP A 102 -6.70 13.35 -18.69
CA ASP A 102 -6.18 14.06 -17.52
C ASP A 102 -4.69 13.72 -17.27
N SER A 103 -4.05 14.51 -16.41
CA SER A 103 -2.72 14.22 -15.87
C SER A 103 -2.79 13.36 -14.62
N ILE A 104 -1.66 12.75 -14.26
CA ILE A 104 -1.51 11.98 -13.02
C ILE A 104 -0.50 12.65 -12.10
N ASP A 105 -0.69 12.44 -10.80
CA ASP A 105 0.31 12.66 -9.76
C ASP A 105 0.63 11.33 -9.06
N ASP A 106 1.84 11.26 -8.50
CA ASP A 106 2.30 10.14 -7.69
C ASP A 106 1.70 10.20 -6.28
N ILE A 107 1.55 9.05 -5.64
CA ILE A 107 1.02 8.95 -4.28
C ILE A 107 2.13 8.72 -3.24
N SER A 108 1.96 9.27 -2.04
CA SER A 108 3.02 9.29 -1.03
C SER A 108 3.33 7.89 -0.49
N ARG A 109 4.51 7.38 -0.85
CA ARG A 109 5.02 6.11 -0.34
C ARG A 109 5.25 6.14 1.17
N LEU A 110 5.69 7.27 1.71
CA LEU A 110 5.91 7.40 3.15
C LEU A 110 4.61 7.49 3.94
N PHE A 111 3.55 8.08 3.36
CA PHE A 111 2.23 8.07 3.99
C PHE A 111 1.73 6.62 4.11
N ILE A 112 1.77 5.86 3.01
CA ILE A 112 1.39 4.44 2.98
C ILE A 112 2.20 3.64 4.01
N TYR A 113 3.53 3.86 4.04
CA TYR A 113 4.41 3.16 4.96
C TYR A 113 4.14 3.50 6.42
N TYR A 114 3.78 4.74 6.73
CA TYR A 114 3.41 5.17 8.07
C TYR A 114 2.08 4.52 8.51
N VAL A 115 0.99 4.73 7.77
CA VAL A 115 -0.35 4.22 8.18
C VAL A 115 -0.38 2.69 8.21
N GLY A 116 0.34 2.04 7.30
CA GLY A 116 0.48 0.61 7.26
C GLY A 116 1.21 0.02 8.48
N ARG A 117 2.29 0.67 8.95
CA ARG A 117 2.97 0.26 10.19
C ARG A 117 2.14 0.53 11.43
N LYS A 118 1.39 1.64 11.49
CA LYS A 118 0.42 1.87 12.59
C LYS A 118 -0.65 0.78 12.62
N ARG A 119 -1.11 0.31 11.45
CA ARG A 119 -2.06 -0.80 11.35
C ARG A 119 -1.44 -2.12 11.84
N ASP A 120 -0.20 -2.39 11.46
CA ASP A 120 0.54 -3.54 11.97
C ASP A 120 0.73 -3.48 13.50
N GLN A 121 1.12 -2.33 14.05
CA GLN A 121 1.26 -2.14 15.51
C GLN A 121 -0.02 -2.54 16.25
N GLN A 122 -1.18 -2.08 15.78
CA GLN A 122 -2.48 -2.46 16.34
C GLN A 122 -2.74 -3.96 16.21
N TYR A 123 -2.50 -4.53 15.03
CA TYR A 123 -2.71 -5.96 14.78
C TYR A 123 -1.85 -6.84 15.68
N PHE A 124 -0.58 -6.46 15.88
CA PHE A 124 0.38 -7.21 16.70
C PHE A 124 0.30 -6.89 18.20
N GLY A 125 -0.57 -5.96 18.61
CA GLY A 125 -0.71 -5.53 20.00
C GLY A 125 0.54 -4.81 20.55
N GLU A 126 1.21 -4.06 19.68
CA GLU A 126 2.32 -3.17 20.05
C GLU A 126 1.77 -1.89 20.71
N ASP A 127 2.64 -1.11 21.37
CA ASP A 127 2.23 0.12 22.05
C ASP A 127 1.77 1.19 21.02
N PRO A 128 0.48 1.57 21.02
CA PRO A 128 -0.07 2.52 20.04
C PRO A 128 0.56 3.91 20.13
N LYS A 129 1.10 4.29 21.29
CA LYS A 129 1.73 5.60 21.51
C LYS A 129 3.14 5.69 20.97
N MET A 130 3.69 4.59 20.47
CA MET A 130 5.04 4.60 19.95
C MET A 130 5.07 4.91 18.45
N ALA A 131 5.93 5.85 18.08
CA ALA A 131 6.22 6.09 16.66
C ALA A 131 6.73 4.79 16.00
N PRO A 132 6.18 4.44 14.82
CA PRO A 132 6.63 3.26 14.10
C PRO A 132 8.09 3.41 13.70
N GLN A 133 8.84 2.30 13.74
CA GLN A 133 10.25 2.27 13.36
C GLN A 133 10.41 1.74 11.93
N ASP A 134 11.57 1.97 11.30
CA ASP A 134 11.83 1.51 9.92
C ASP A 134 12.15 0.01 9.90
N GLU A 135 11.15 -0.82 10.17
CA GLU A 135 11.30 -2.28 10.34
C GLU A 135 10.48 -3.09 9.35
N GLY A 136 9.92 -2.44 8.35
CA GLY A 136 9.03 -3.04 7.37
C GLY A 136 7.58 -3.06 7.80
N MET A 137 6.74 -3.65 6.95
CA MET A 137 5.31 -3.80 7.18
C MET A 137 4.76 -5.03 6.45
N THR A 138 3.56 -5.47 6.82
CA THR A 138 2.83 -6.52 6.12
C THR A 138 2.06 -5.96 4.92
N LEU A 139 1.81 -6.77 3.89
CA LEU A 139 0.93 -6.35 2.79
C LEU A 139 -0.52 -6.19 3.24
N GLY A 140 -1.02 -7.05 4.13
CA GLY A 140 -2.36 -6.91 4.68
C GLY A 140 -2.54 -5.61 5.47
N GLY A 141 -1.55 -5.24 6.30
CA GLY A 141 -1.51 -3.95 6.99
C GLY A 141 -1.57 -2.76 6.02
N ALA A 142 -0.88 -2.85 4.88
CA ALA A 142 -0.95 -1.85 3.82
C ALA A 142 -2.37 -1.73 3.25
N ILE A 143 -2.94 -2.84 2.79
CA ILE A 143 -4.25 -2.87 2.14
C ILE A 143 -5.33 -2.38 3.10
N THR A 144 -5.38 -2.91 4.33
CA THR A 144 -6.38 -2.49 5.31
C THR A 144 -6.23 -1.03 5.73
N ALA A 145 -5.01 -0.53 5.91
CA ALA A 145 -4.81 0.87 6.23
C ALA A 145 -5.32 1.78 5.09
N LEU A 146 -5.11 1.39 3.83
CA LEU A 146 -5.54 2.15 2.66
C LEU A 146 -7.04 2.03 2.35
N GLU A 147 -7.69 0.95 2.74
CA GLU A 147 -9.16 0.84 2.71
C GLU A 147 -9.80 1.85 3.69
N MET A 148 -9.16 2.10 4.84
CA MET A 148 -9.70 2.99 5.87
C MET A 148 -9.28 4.46 5.70
N LYS A 149 -8.00 4.70 5.40
CA LYS A 149 -7.39 6.04 5.42
C LYS A 149 -7.02 6.56 4.03
N GLY A 150 -6.91 5.68 3.04
CA GLY A 150 -6.47 6.04 1.69
C GLY A 150 -5.02 6.49 1.63
N ALA A 151 -4.64 7.22 0.58
CA ALA A 151 -3.29 7.74 0.40
C ALA A 151 -3.28 9.19 -0.07
N CYS A 152 -2.39 10.03 0.49
CA CYS A 152 -2.19 11.39 -0.01
C CYS A 152 -1.22 11.41 -1.20
N LEU A 153 -1.10 12.57 -1.86
CA LEU A 153 -0.16 12.75 -2.95
C LEU A 153 1.29 12.84 -2.44
N GLU A 154 2.24 12.31 -3.23
CA GLU A 154 3.68 12.31 -2.91
C GLU A 154 4.20 13.75 -2.72
N ARG A 155 3.67 14.73 -3.47
CA ARG A 155 4.03 16.15 -3.26
C ARG A 155 3.68 16.71 -1.88
N ASN A 156 2.66 16.16 -1.22
CA ASN A 156 2.20 16.63 0.08
C ASN A 156 2.95 15.93 1.22
N TRP A 157 3.40 14.70 1.00
CA TRP A 157 4.29 13.99 1.92
C TRP A 157 5.44 13.30 1.15
N PRO A 158 6.49 14.06 0.79
CA PRO A 158 7.54 13.56 -0.10
C PRO A 158 8.41 12.48 0.51
N PHE A 159 8.93 11.61 -0.35
CA PHE A 159 9.87 10.55 0.00
C PHE A 159 11.21 11.14 0.41
N ASP A 160 11.36 11.25 1.73
CA ASP A 160 12.51 11.77 2.43
C ASP A 160 12.88 10.78 3.53
N LEU A 161 14.14 10.30 3.50
CA LEU A 161 14.61 9.29 4.45
C LEU A 161 14.54 9.79 5.91
N ASP A 162 14.64 11.10 6.12
CA ASP A 162 14.56 11.71 7.44
C ASP A 162 13.11 11.73 7.98
N LYS A 163 12.11 11.51 7.12
CA LYS A 163 10.69 11.48 7.47
C LYS A 163 10.13 10.07 7.59
N VAL A 164 10.95 9.03 7.41
CA VAL A 164 10.48 7.64 7.35
C VAL A 164 9.65 7.26 8.57
N ASN A 165 10.02 7.71 9.78
CA ASN A 165 9.30 7.38 11.02
C ASN A 165 8.37 8.49 11.50
N HIS A 166 8.27 9.61 10.77
CA HIS A 166 7.49 10.76 11.21
C HIS A 166 6.02 10.62 10.80
N LYS A 167 5.14 11.07 11.69
CA LYS A 167 3.72 11.20 11.40
C LYS A 167 3.49 12.24 10.30
N PRO A 168 2.74 11.91 9.22
CA PRO A 168 2.31 12.89 8.24
C PRO A 168 1.47 14.00 8.85
N GLU A 169 1.48 15.18 8.22
CA GLU A 169 0.63 16.28 8.66
C GLU A 169 -0.87 15.95 8.50
N GLN A 170 -1.73 16.56 9.31
CA GLN A 170 -3.18 16.31 9.27
C GLN A 170 -3.78 16.53 7.87
N ALA A 171 -3.28 17.52 7.13
CA ALA A 171 -3.71 17.78 5.75
C ALA A 171 -3.47 16.57 4.81
N CYS A 172 -2.45 15.74 5.08
CA CYS A 172 -2.24 14.50 4.35
C CYS A 172 -3.35 13.50 4.62
N PHE A 173 -3.73 13.31 5.89
CA PHE A 173 -4.84 12.43 6.26
C PHE A 173 -6.17 12.92 5.64
N ASP A 174 -6.42 14.23 5.67
CA ASP A 174 -7.64 14.81 5.10
C ASP A 174 -7.72 14.62 3.58
N GLN A 175 -6.60 14.76 2.87
CA GLN A 175 -6.54 14.49 1.43
C GLN A 175 -6.66 12.98 1.14
N ALA A 176 -6.02 12.13 1.95
CA ALA A 176 -5.96 10.70 1.73
C ALA A 176 -7.34 10.04 1.70
N LEU A 177 -8.31 10.56 2.47
CA LEU A 177 -9.69 10.07 2.49
C LEU A 177 -10.39 10.08 1.13
N ARG A 178 -9.93 10.91 0.18
CA ARG A 178 -10.46 10.94 -1.19
C ARG A 178 -10.05 9.70 -1.98
N TYR A 179 -8.85 9.21 -1.71
CA TYR A 179 -8.20 8.13 -2.44
C TYR A 179 -8.09 6.90 -1.53
N LYS A 180 -9.22 6.25 -1.22
CA LYS A 180 -9.25 4.96 -0.51
C LYS A 180 -9.25 3.80 -1.50
N ILE A 181 -8.77 2.64 -1.04
CA ILE A 181 -9.04 1.38 -1.75
C ILE A 181 -10.52 1.06 -1.56
N ALA A 182 -11.27 1.02 -2.67
CA ALA A 182 -12.68 0.64 -2.65
C ALA A 182 -12.84 -0.88 -2.73
N SER A 183 -11.94 -1.57 -3.44
CA SER A 183 -12.00 -3.02 -3.56
C SER A 183 -10.62 -3.64 -3.75
N SER A 184 -10.37 -4.68 -2.98
CA SER A 184 -9.17 -5.53 -3.04
C SER A 184 -9.57 -7.00 -3.00
N GLN A 185 -8.73 -7.87 -3.58
CA GLN A 185 -8.91 -9.31 -3.49
C GLN A 185 -7.59 -9.99 -3.19
N LYS A 186 -7.63 -11.03 -2.34
CA LYS A 186 -6.47 -11.87 -2.05
C LYS A 186 -6.31 -12.88 -3.17
N VAL A 187 -5.16 -12.91 -3.83
CA VAL A 187 -4.92 -13.80 -4.97
C VAL A 187 -4.21 -15.06 -4.47
N PRO A 188 -4.72 -16.28 -4.72
CA PRO A 188 -4.01 -17.50 -4.38
C PRO A 188 -2.69 -17.61 -5.14
N VAL A 189 -1.65 -18.18 -4.51
CA VAL A 189 -0.36 -18.52 -5.16
C VAL A 189 -0.59 -19.74 -6.07
N ASP A 190 -1.27 -19.48 -7.17
CA ASP A 190 -1.68 -20.42 -8.19
C ASP A 190 -1.50 -19.74 -9.55
N LEU A 191 -0.80 -20.43 -10.46
CA LEU A 191 -0.39 -19.85 -11.74
C LEU A 191 -1.59 -19.38 -12.57
N ASP A 192 -2.69 -20.12 -12.57
CA ASP A 192 -3.88 -19.74 -13.33
C ASP A 192 -4.57 -18.52 -12.72
N CYS A 193 -4.72 -18.48 -11.39
CA CYS A 193 -5.27 -17.31 -10.68
C CYS A 193 -4.47 -16.04 -10.98
N MET A 194 -3.13 -16.14 -10.91
CA MET A 194 -2.25 -15.00 -11.15
C MET A 194 -2.29 -14.52 -12.60
N ARG A 195 -2.31 -15.45 -13.57
CA ARG A 195 -2.44 -15.12 -14.99
C ARG A 195 -3.81 -14.52 -15.33
N GLU A 196 -4.87 -14.99 -14.67
CA GLU A 196 -6.23 -14.48 -14.91
C GLU A 196 -6.40 -13.06 -14.36
N ALA A 197 -5.92 -12.79 -13.15
CA ALA A 197 -5.93 -11.45 -12.57
C ALA A 197 -5.17 -10.45 -13.47
N LEU A 198 -3.98 -10.82 -13.94
CA LEU A 198 -3.21 -10.01 -14.89
C LEU A 198 -3.92 -9.84 -16.24
N SER A 199 -4.52 -10.91 -16.79
CA SER A 199 -5.30 -10.86 -18.05
C SER A 199 -6.49 -9.91 -17.98
N SER A 200 -7.09 -9.81 -16.79
CA SER A 200 -8.17 -8.89 -16.45
C SER A 200 -7.70 -7.45 -16.21
N GLY A 201 -6.38 -7.21 -16.30
CA GLY A 201 -5.77 -5.91 -16.14
C GLY A 201 -5.59 -5.51 -14.68
N HIS A 202 -5.44 -6.47 -13.77
CA HIS A 202 -5.18 -6.24 -12.35
C HIS A 202 -3.74 -6.67 -12.00
N PRO A 203 -2.83 -5.70 -11.77
CA PRO A 203 -1.53 -5.97 -11.18
C PRO A 203 -1.66 -6.64 -9.81
N ILE A 204 -0.66 -7.44 -9.43
CA ILE A 204 -0.67 -8.20 -8.18
C ILE A 204 0.50 -7.74 -7.32
N VAL A 205 0.19 -7.09 -6.20
CA VAL A 205 1.19 -6.81 -5.16
C VAL A 205 1.48 -8.14 -4.46
N PHE A 206 2.74 -8.53 -4.33
CA PHE A 206 3.10 -9.84 -3.79
C PHE A 206 4.39 -9.79 -2.99
N GLY A 207 4.49 -10.68 -2.00
CA GLY A 207 5.73 -10.95 -1.29
C GLY A 207 6.50 -12.12 -1.90
N LEU A 208 7.83 -12.04 -1.90
CA LEU A 208 8.71 -13.13 -2.34
C LEU A 208 9.90 -13.27 -1.40
N LYS A 209 10.25 -14.50 -1.04
CA LYS A 209 11.55 -14.82 -0.48
C LYS A 209 12.60 -14.68 -1.58
N LEU A 210 13.40 -13.62 -1.49
CA LEU A 210 14.46 -13.38 -2.48
C LEU A 210 15.55 -14.44 -2.38
N THR A 211 16.40 -14.52 -3.39
CA THR A 211 17.64 -15.29 -3.36
C THR A 211 18.78 -14.46 -3.95
N ALA A 212 20.02 -14.96 -3.89
CA ALA A 212 21.20 -14.20 -4.29
C ALA A 212 21.11 -13.75 -5.76
N GLN A 213 20.45 -14.54 -6.61
CA GLN A 213 20.22 -14.25 -8.02
C GLN A 213 19.35 -13.01 -8.23
N PHE A 214 18.45 -12.72 -7.28
CA PHE A 214 17.59 -11.54 -7.36
C PHE A 214 18.38 -10.23 -7.25
N PHE A 215 19.52 -10.23 -6.57
CA PHE A 215 20.34 -9.02 -6.43
C PHE A 215 21.19 -8.73 -7.67
N ARG A 216 21.33 -9.69 -8.59
CA ARG A 216 22.20 -9.60 -9.76
C ARG A 216 21.47 -10.16 -10.99
N PRO A 217 20.47 -9.44 -11.51
CA PRO A 217 19.78 -9.86 -12.73
C PRO A 217 20.76 -10.09 -13.88
N LEU A 218 20.49 -11.10 -14.70
CA LEU A 218 21.22 -11.30 -15.94
C LEU A 218 20.97 -10.14 -16.92
N PRO A 219 21.85 -9.90 -17.91
CA PRO A 219 21.60 -8.92 -18.96
C PRO A 219 20.20 -9.09 -19.56
N GLY A 220 19.42 -8.01 -19.58
CA GLY A 220 18.00 -8.03 -19.98
C GLY A 220 17.01 -8.28 -18.86
N GLY A 221 17.43 -8.28 -17.59
CA GLY A 221 16.55 -8.29 -16.41
C GLY A 221 16.06 -9.68 -15.99
N PHE A 222 16.58 -10.76 -16.55
CA PHE A 222 16.14 -12.12 -16.21
C PHE A 222 16.69 -12.58 -14.86
N ILE A 223 15.82 -13.15 -14.02
CA ILE A 223 16.19 -13.77 -12.74
C ILE A 223 16.07 -15.29 -12.89
N PRO A 224 17.16 -16.06 -12.76
CA PRO A 224 17.10 -17.51 -12.76
C PRO A 224 16.27 -18.07 -11.59
N THR A 225 15.56 -19.17 -11.83
CA THR A 225 14.93 -19.95 -10.76
C THR A 225 16.02 -20.39 -9.77
N PRO A 226 15.85 -20.14 -8.46
CA PRO A 226 16.83 -20.54 -7.48
C PRO A 226 16.87 -22.05 -7.31
N ASP A 227 18.06 -22.58 -7.03
CA ASP A 227 18.17 -23.96 -6.56
C ASP A 227 17.69 -24.02 -5.11
N ALA A 228 16.54 -24.68 -4.89
CA ALA A 228 15.96 -24.86 -3.56
C ALA A 228 16.86 -25.67 -2.61
N SER A 229 17.81 -26.44 -3.15
CA SER A 229 18.79 -27.20 -2.36
C SER A 229 20.05 -26.39 -1.99
N ASP A 230 20.22 -25.18 -2.54
CA ASP A 230 21.36 -24.31 -2.22
C ASP A 230 21.20 -23.70 -0.82
N PRO A 231 22.13 -23.95 0.13
CA PRO A 231 22.11 -23.35 1.45
C PRO A 231 22.13 -21.82 1.44
N GLN A 232 22.66 -21.19 0.39
CA GLN A 232 22.61 -19.74 0.22
C GLN A 232 21.20 -19.27 -0.14
N SER A 233 20.43 -20.02 -0.91
CA SER A 233 18.99 -19.74 -1.15
C SER A 233 18.18 -19.71 0.16
N ALA A 234 18.66 -20.36 1.21
CA ALA A 234 18.04 -20.30 2.54
C ALA A 234 18.33 -18.98 3.30
N GLU A 235 19.41 -18.24 2.98
CA GLU A 235 19.83 -17.01 3.69
C GLU A 235 19.28 -15.70 3.10
N HIS A 236 17.96 -15.58 2.95
CA HIS A 236 17.37 -14.38 2.37
C HIS A 236 16.11 -13.91 3.10
N GLY A 237 15.92 -12.59 3.10
CA GLY A 237 14.73 -11.95 3.64
C GLY A 237 13.62 -11.81 2.63
N LEU A 238 12.51 -11.28 3.11
CA LEU A 238 11.26 -11.15 2.38
C LEU A 238 11.19 -9.76 1.73
N HIS A 239 10.78 -9.70 0.47
CA HIS A 239 10.64 -8.45 -0.28
C HIS A 239 9.28 -8.39 -0.96
N ALA A 240 8.71 -7.19 -1.05
CA ALA A 240 7.44 -6.97 -1.72
C ALA A 240 7.65 -6.24 -3.06
N MET A 241 6.94 -6.68 -4.09
CA MET A 241 7.05 -6.18 -5.47
C MET A 241 5.68 -6.23 -6.16
N LEU A 242 5.63 -5.82 -7.43
CA LEU A 242 4.40 -5.80 -8.21
C LEU A 242 4.52 -6.65 -9.49
N LEU A 243 3.60 -7.61 -9.68
CA LEU A 243 3.44 -8.32 -10.95
C LEU A 243 2.63 -7.45 -11.91
N VAL A 244 3.17 -7.22 -13.10
CA VAL A 244 2.59 -6.32 -14.10
C VAL A 244 2.39 -6.98 -15.46
N GLY A 245 2.53 -8.30 -15.55
CA GLY A 245 2.34 -9.04 -16.78
C GLY A 245 2.98 -10.41 -16.74
N TYR A 246 2.86 -11.13 -17.84
CA TYR A 246 3.45 -12.45 -18.03
C TYR A 246 3.63 -12.79 -19.50
N ASN A 247 4.44 -13.82 -19.78
CA ASN A 247 4.65 -14.37 -21.10
C ASN A 247 4.75 -15.89 -21.04
N ASP A 248 3.75 -16.60 -21.57
CA ASP A 248 3.69 -18.06 -21.53
C ASP A 248 4.75 -18.71 -22.41
N ARG A 249 5.16 -18.09 -23.52
CA ARG A 249 6.21 -18.66 -24.36
C ARG A 249 7.55 -18.71 -23.62
N GLN A 250 7.80 -17.75 -22.75
CA GLN A 250 9.02 -17.65 -21.94
C GLN A 250 8.83 -18.23 -20.52
N GLN A 251 7.59 -18.52 -20.12
CA GLN A 251 7.21 -18.98 -18.77
C GLN A 251 7.71 -18.03 -17.67
N VAL A 252 7.54 -16.73 -17.87
CA VAL A 252 7.97 -15.68 -16.92
C VAL A 252 6.85 -14.71 -16.59
N PHE A 253 6.85 -14.21 -15.37
CA PHE A 253 6.18 -12.98 -14.99
C PHE A 253 7.06 -11.76 -15.25
N ILE A 254 6.42 -10.62 -15.48
CA ILE A 254 7.05 -9.31 -15.52
C ILE A 254 6.87 -8.68 -14.14
N VAL A 255 7.98 -8.42 -13.46
CA VAL A 255 8.02 -7.90 -12.09
C VAL A 255 8.52 -6.47 -12.12
N ARG A 256 7.77 -5.55 -11.51
CA ARG A 256 8.22 -4.19 -11.19
C ARG A 256 8.82 -4.19 -9.79
N ASN A 257 10.07 -3.78 -9.68
CA ASN A 257 10.77 -3.60 -8.40
C ASN A 257 10.70 -2.12 -7.96
N SER A 258 11.34 -1.79 -6.83
CA SER A 258 11.41 -0.45 -6.23
C SER A 258 12.85 -0.01 -5.95
N TRP A 259 13.79 -0.44 -6.81
CA TRP A 259 15.22 -0.13 -6.70
C TRP A 259 15.68 0.84 -7.80
N GLY A 260 14.77 1.67 -8.31
CA GLY A 260 15.03 2.63 -9.36
C GLY A 260 15.28 2.02 -10.73
N THR A 261 15.37 2.87 -11.74
CA THR A 261 15.45 2.48 -13.16
C THR A 261 16.82 1.95 -13.58
N SER A 262 17.86 2.10 -12.77
CA SER A 262 19.19 1.56 -13.06
C SER A 262 19.28 0.05 -12.83
N TRP A 263 18.40 -0.51 -12.01
CA TRP A 263 18.41 -1.93 -11.67
C TRP A 263 17.63 -2.77 -12.69
N GLY A 264 18.14 -3.96 -13.04
CA GLY A 264 17.46 -4.88 -13.95
C GLY A 264 17.22 -4.32 -15.36
N ASP A 265 16.05 -4.58 -15.94
CA ASP A 265 15.60 -3.95 -17.20
C ASP A 265 14.77 -2.70 -16.90
N ARG A 266 15.43 -1.55 -16.73
CA ARG A 266 14.77 -0.26 -16.41
C ARG A 266 13.91 -0.32 -15.13
N GLY A 267 14.35 -1.04 -14.11
CA GLY A 267 13.63 -1.26 -12.84
C GLY A 267 12.69 -2.47 -12.85
N TYR A 268 12.65 -3.22 -13.95
CA TYR A 268 11.84 -4.43 -14.09
C TYR A 268 12.71 -5.69 -14.14
N ALA A 269 12.11 -6.82 -13.81
CA ALA A 269 12.70 -8.13 -13.94
C ALA A 269 11.75 -9.13 -14.59
N TYR A 270 12.32 -10.18 -15.18
CA TYR A 270 11.61 -11.30 -15.78
C TYR A 270 11.90 -12.55 -14.96
N VAL A 271 10.88 -13.03 -14.26
CA VAL A 271 11.04 -14.04 -13.21
C VAL A 271 10.21 -15.28 -13.57
N PRO A 272 10.81 -16.48 -13.60
CA PRO A 272 10.14 -17.73 -13.93
C PRO A 272 8.89 -18.03 -13.09
N TYR A 273 7.90 -18.68 -13.74
CA TYR A 273 6.68 -19.15 -13.09
C TYR A 273 6.96 -20.09 -11.92
N ASP A 274 7.92 -21.01 -12.07
CA ASP A 274 8.29 -22.00 -11.05
C ASP A 274 8.99 -21.39 -9.83
N TYR A 275 9.39 -20.12 -9.88
CA TYR A 275 9.86 -19.38 -8.72
C TYR A 275 8.70 -18.65 -8.03
N ILE A 276 7.94 -17.83 -8.78
CA ILE A 276 6.88 -16.98 -8.21
C ILE A 276 5.65 -17.77 -7.79
N ALA A 277 5.24 -18.78 -8.55
CA ALA A 277 4.07 -19.62 -8.25
C ALA A 277 4.43 -20.83 -7.37
N ASN A 278 5.60 -20.83 -6.74
CA ASN A 278 6.03 -21.87 -5.82
C ASN A 278 5.86 -21.41 -4.37
N GLY A 279 5.02 -22.13 -3.63
CA GLY A 279 4.71 -21.85 -2.23
C GLY A 279 5.90 -21.93 -1.26
N GLU A 280 7.04 -22.50 -1.64
CA GLU A 280 8.27 -22.46 -0.81
C GLU A 280 8.93 -21.08 -0.82
N PHE A 281 8.69 -20.28 -1.87
CA PHE A 281 9.28 -18.96 -2.06
C PHE A 281 8.24 -17.83 -1.96
N ASN A 282 7.02 -18.07 -2.44
CA ASN A 282 5.88 -17.18 -2.34
C ASN A 282 4.85 -17.80 -1.39
N PHE A 283 5.12 -17.67 -0.10
CA PHE A 283 4.23 -18.08 1.00
C PHE A 283 3.62 -16.87 1.72
N LEU A 284 3.83 -15.68 1.17
CA LEU A 284 3.33 -14.44 1.71
C LEU A 284 1.99 -14.09 1.04
N ASP A 285 1.31 -13.10 1.59
CA ASP A 285 0.09 -12.62 0.96
C ASP A 285 0.40 -11.96 -0.39
N GLN A 286 -0.58 -12.03 -1.30
CA GLN A 286 -0.58 -11.27 -2.53
C GLN A 286 -2.00 -10.79 -2.83
N PHE A 287 -2.11 -9.56 -3.31
CA PHE A 287 -3.38 -8.86 -3.46
C PHE A 287 -3.44 -8.17 -4.81
N CYS A 288 -4.62 -8.13 -5.40
CA CYS A 288 -4.93 -7.18 -6.45
C CYS A 288 -5.86 -6.10 -5.91
N ILE A 289 -5.51 -4.84 -6.19
CA ILE A 289 -6.41 -3.70 -5.98
C ILE A 289 -7.22 -3.56 -7.27
N THR A 290 -8.54 -3.60 -7.16
CA THR A 290 -9.45 -3.63 -8.31
C THR A 290 -10.23 -2.33 -8.49
N GLY A 291 -10.27 -1.47 -7.47
CA GLY A 291 -10.95 -0.19 -7.51
C GLY A 291 -10.52 0.77 -6.40
N LEU A 292 -10.57 2.06 -6.71
CA LEU A 292 -10.36 3.17 -5.78
C LEU A 292 -11.66 3.97 -5.65
N THR A 293 -11.86 4.64 -4.51
CA THR A 293 -13.03 5.50 -4.29
C THR A 293 -12.99 6.73 -5.20
N ASP A 294 -11.80 7.29 -5.44
CA ASP A 294 -11.57 8.32 -6.45
C ASP A 294 -10.34 7.95 -7.29
N THR A 295 -10.41 8.30 -8.57
CA THR A 295 -9.37 8.06 -9.58
C THR A 295 -8.94 9.33 -10.29
N ASP A 296 -9.48 10.50 -9.90
CA ASP A 296 -9.07 11.80 -10.41
C ASP A 296 -7.98 12.39 -9.52
N PHE A 297 -6.73 12.23 -9.95
CA PHE A 297 -5.55 12.81 -9.30
C PHE A 297 -5.06 14.03 -10.07
N THR A 298 -5.96 14.73 -10.76
CA THR A 298 -5.59 15.95 -11.48
C THR A 298 -5.03 16.96 -10.47
N PRO A 299 -3.84 17.54 -10.71
CA PRO A 299 -3.37 18.66 -9.93
C PRO A 299 -4.44 19.74 -9.91
N ALA A 300 -4.83 20.24 -8.74
CA ALA A 300 -5.77 21.35 -8.67
C ALA A 300 -5.26 22.51 -9.54
N GLU A 301 -6.16 23.22 -10.23
CA GLU A 301 -5.81 24.50 -10.83
C GLU A 301 -5.22 25.38 -9.72
N ASP A 302 -4.03 25.95 -9.96
CA ASP A 302 -3.38 26.91 -9.06
C ASP A 302 -4.31 28.13 -8.90
N ASP A 303 -5.15 28.10 -7.86
CA ASP A 303 -6.12 29.14 -7.54
C ASP A 303 -5.48 30.33 -6.80
N GLY A 304 -4.15 30.32 -6.65
CA GLY A 304 -3.38 31.38 -6.04
C GLY A 304 -3.65 31.59 -4.55
N ASN A 305 -4.32 30.65 -3.88
CA ASN A 305 -4.58 30.71 -2.44
C ASN A 305 -3.77 29.65 -1.69
N ASP A 306 -2.45 29.68 -1.91
CA ASP A 306 -1.48 28.92 -1.14
C ASP A 306 -1.35 29.53 0.27
N PHE A 307 -1.58 28.71 1.30
CA PHE A 307 -1.26 29.10 2.67
C PHE A 307 0.23 29.40 2.72
N GLY A 308 0.54 30.69 2.89
CA GLY A 308 1.86 31.26 2.61
C GLY A 308 3.03 30.50 3.21
N TYR A 309 3.84 29.92 2.32
CA TYR A 309 5.27 29.71 2.56
C TYR A 309 6.05 30.80 1.82
N SER A 310 6.63 31.72 2.59
CA SER A 310 7.52 32.76 2.09
C SER A 310 8.80 32.15 1.52
N LYS A 311 9.13 32.57 0.30
CA LYS A 311 10.32 32.22 -0.48
C LYS A 311 11.60 32.91 0.01
N GLU A 312 12.69 32.13 0.03
CA GLU A 312 14.11 32.44 -0.33
C GLU A 312 15.04 33.07 0.76
N PRO A 313 16.40 32.97 0.67
CA PRO A 313 17.21 32.45 -0.46
C PRO A 313 18.44 31.55 -0.10
N ASP A 314 19.00 30.99 -1.19
CA ASP A 314 20.37 30.51 -1.47
C ASP A 314 21.47 30.36 -0.39
N GLY A 315 22.11 29.18 -0.39
CA GLY A 315 23.39 28.95 0.27
C GLY A 315 24.03 27.62 -0.13
N ALA A 316 24.99 27.67 -1.05
CA ALA A 316 25.78 26.52 -1.47
C ALA A 316 26.66 26.00 -0.31
N GLY A 317 26.49 24.73 0.05
CA GLY A 317 27.39 23.95 0.90
C GLY A 317 27.53 22.54 0.34
N GLN A 318 28.76 22.08 0.13
CA GLN A 318 29.07 20.72 -0.32
C GLN A 318 28.74 19.71 0.80
N PRO A 319 28.13 18.55 0.52
CA PRO A 319 27.95 17.54 1.55
C PRO A 319 29.27 16.77 1.78
N GLU A 320 29.81 16.89 3.00
CA GLU A 320 30.80 15.96 3.57
C GLU A 320 30.11 14.64 3.96
N VAL A 321 30.78 13.52 3.70
CA VAL A 321 30.36 12.17 4.07
C VAL A 321 30.78 11.93 5.52
N VAL A 322 29.81 11.66 6.40
CA VAL A 322 30.05 11.25 7.80
C VAL A 322 29.62 9.80 7.99
N ASP A 323 30.44 9.04 8.70
CA ASP A 323 30.18 7.66 9.11
C ASP A 323 29.02 7.62 10.12
N PHE A 324 27.99 6.82 9.84
CA PHE A 324 26.83 6.61 10.71
C PHE A 324 27.16 5.56 11.78
N GLU A 325 27.35 5.98 13.03
CA GLU A 325 27.06 5.14 14.19
C GLU A 325 25.57 5.35 14.53
N GLU A 326 24.76 4.29 14.49
CA GLU A 326 23.35 4.33 14.90
C GLU A 326 23.26 4.59 16.41
N ASP A 327 23.18 5.85 16.81
CA ASP A 327 22.52 6.19 18.07
C ASP A 327 21.03 5.88 17.88
N LEU A 328 20.55 4.83 18.54
CA LEU A 328 19.14 4.46 18.58
C LEU A 328 18.34 5.70 19.03
N PRO A 329 17.45 6.27 18.18
CA PRO A 329 16.70 7.45 18.58
C PRO A 329 15.89 7.15 19.83
N GLU A 330 15.87 8.10 20.77
CA GLU A 330 14.92 8.06 21.88
C GLU A 330 13.52 7.88 21.31
N MET A 331 12.86 6.84 21.78
CA MET A 331 11.50 6.40 21.45
C MET A 331 10.53 7.59 21.56
N ALA A 332 10.23 8.26 20.44
CA ALA A 332 9.33 9.42 20.40
C ALA A 332 7.88 8.99 20.56
N GLU A 333 7.14 9.70 21.42
CA GLU A 333 5.70 9.53 21.55
C GLU A 333 5.00 10.00 20.25
N ASP A 334 4.06 9.20 19.78
CA ASP A 334 3.23 9.41 18.60
C ASP A 334 1.77 9.56 19.05
N ASP A 335 1.09 10.59 18.54
CA ASP A 335 -0.28 10.93 18.88
C ASP A 335 -1.31 10.29 17.92
N PHE A 336 -0.88 9.52 16.91
CA PHE A 336 -1.76 8.65 16.14
C PHE A 336 -2.08 7.38 16.94
N ASP A 337 -3.27 7.31 17.51
CA ASP A 337 -3.77 6.12 18.20
C ASP A 337 -4.49 5.18 17.22
N PRO A 338 -3.85 4.08 16.77
CA PRO A 338 -4.47 3.16 15.82
C PRO A 338 -5.69 2.42 16.41
N GLU A 339 -5.86 2.32 17.73
CA GLU A 339 -7.08 1.75 18.33
C GLU A 339 -8.30 2.66 18.11
N ASP A 340 -8.09 3.97 18.08
CA ASP A 340 -9.13 4.94 17.76
C ASP A 340 -9.30 5.11 16.25
N GLU A 341 -8.18 5.20 15.52
CA GLU A 341 -8.15 5.54 14.10
C GLU A 341 -8.59 4.39 13.18
N PHE A 342 -8.42 3.13 13.58
CA PHE A 342 -8.87 1.97 12.80
C PHE A 342 -10.11 1.27 13.39
N ASP A 343 -10.82 1.93 14.30
CA ASP A 343 -12.12 1.46 14.78
C ASP A 343 -13.23 1.91 13.83
N VAL A 344 -13.92 0.95 13.21
CA VAL A 344 -14.97 1.20 12.22
C VAL A 344 -16.13 2.00 12.81
N ASP A 345 -16.49 1.76 14.08
CA ASP A 345 -17.59 2.46 14.73
C ASP A 345 -17.21 3.90 15.08
N LYS A 346 -15.97 4.11 15.55
CA LYS A 346 -15.46 5.46 15.82
C LYS A 346 -15.23 6.24 14.54
N GLU A 347 -14.74 5.59 13.47
CA GLU A 347 -14.58 6.21 12.15
C GLU A 347 -15.95 6.58 11.58
N ALA A 348 -16.94 5.67 11.62
CA ALA A 348 -18.31 5.98 11.23
C ALA A 348 -18.88 7.15 12.04
N LYS A 349 -18.57 7.22 13.35
CA LYS A 349 -19.00 8.34 14.21
C LYS A 349 -18.32 9.65 13.85
N ARG A 350 -17.02 9.65 13.56
CA ARG A 350 -16.28 10.83 13.07
C ARG A 350 -16.83 11.33 11.74
N VAL A 351 -17.08 10.41 10.81
CA VAL A 351 -17.69 10.74 9.51
C VAL A 351 -19.08 11.33 9.74
N PHE A 352 -19.89 10.69 10.59
CA PHE A 352 -21.21 11.18 10.95
C PHE A 352 -21.14 12.61 11.51
N ASP A 353 -20.30 12.86 12.52
CA ASP A 353 -20.15 14.16 13.17
C ASP A 353 -19.57 15.24 12.24
N LYS A 354 -18.77 14.85 11.24
CA LYS A 354 -18.22 15.75 10.22
C LYS A 354 -19.30 16.23 9.24
N TYR A 355 -20.26 15.36 8.89
CA TYR A 355 -21.27 15.64 7.87
C TYR A 355 -22.63 16.02 8.45
N ASP A 356 -22.91 15.75 9.73
CA ASP A 356 -24.00 16.38 10.50
C ASP A 356 -23.61 17.85 10.81
N VAL A 357 -23.57 18.68 9.76
CA VAL A 357 -23.08 20.06 9.81
C VAL A 357 -23.97 20.90 10.73
N ASN A 358 -25.26 20.60 10.75
CA ASN A 358 -26.25 21.31 11.54
C ASN A 358 -26.37 20.77 12.99
N GLN A 359 -25.65 19.69 13.32
CA GLN A 359 -25.60 19.02 14.63
C GLN A 359 -26.98 18.61 15.16
N ASN A 360 -27.91 18.26 14.27
CA ASN A 360 -29.25 17.84 14.65
C ASN A 360 -29.30 16.35 15.06
N GLY A 361 -28.20 15.62 14.91
CA GLY A 361 -28.08 14.20 15.22
C GLY A 361 -28.61 13.26 14.14
N THR A 362 -28.86 13.76 12.93
CA THR A 362 -29.21 12.99 11.73
C THR A 362 -28.43 13.50 10.51
N ILE A 363 -28.20 12.62 9.52
CA ILE A 363 -27.65 13.00 8.22
C ILE A 363 -28.81 13.11 7.22
N ASP A 364 -29.03 14.31 6.69
CA ASP A 364 -30.02 14.54 5.63
C ASP A 364 -29.53 14.08 4.25
N ILE A 365 -30.37 14.20 3.23
CA ILE A 365 -30.04 13.71 1.89
C ILE A 365 -28.89 14.51 1.25
N GLN A 366 -28.75 15.81 1.53
CA GLN A 366 -27.65 16.63 1.03
C GLN A 366 -26.34 16.30 1.74
N GLU A 367 -26.39 16.12 3.06
CA GLU A 367 -25.27 15.68 3.89
C GLU A 367 -24.82 14.27 3.51
N LEU A 368 -25.76 13.36 3.22
CA LEU A 368 -25.45 12.01 2.76
C LEU A 368 -24.81 12.03 1.37
N GLN A 369 -25.32 12.86 0.45
CA GLN A 369 -24.73 13.02 -0.87
C GLN A 369 -23.28 13.49 -0.78
N LEU A 370 -23.03 14.51 0.05
CA LEU A 370 -21.68 15.04 0.29
C LEU A 370 -20.79 13.98 0.95
N CYS A 371 -21.31 13.27 1.94
CA CYS A 371 -20.60 12.21 2.65
C CYS A 371 -20.19 11.08 1.70
N LEU A 372 -21.11 10.58 0.89
CA LEU A 372 -20.84 9.50 -0.08
C LEU A 372 -19.88 9.97 -1.16
N MET A 373 -20.08 11.17 -1.71
CA MET A 373 -19.18 11.75 -2.72
C MET A 373 -17.76 11.94 -2.18
N MET A 374 -17.60 12.44 -0.96
CA MET A 374 -16.29 12.64 -0.33
C MET A 374 -15.64 11.34 0.16
N ASN A 375 -16.39 10.25 0.24
CA ASN A 375 -15.86 8.89 0.40
C ASN A 375 -15.82 8.13 -0.95
N GLY A 376 -15.92 8.86 -2.08
CA GLY A 376 -15.82 8.39 -3.46
C GLY A 376 -16.87 7.36 -3.89
N VAL A 377 -18.03 7.38 -3.24
CA VAL A 377 -19.21 6.65 -3.69
C VAL A 377 -20.08 7.62 -4.50
N PHE A 378 -19.99 7.53 -5.82
CA PHE A 378 -20.79 8.33 -6.75
C PHE A 378 -22.14 7.67 -6.98
N ILE A 379 -23.19 8.24 -6.39
CA ILE A 379 -24.56 7.74 -6.45
C ILE A 379 -25.45 8.74 -7.21
N LEU A 380 -26.31 8.23 -8.10
CA LEU A 380 -27.27 9.07 -8.81
C LEU A 380 -28.37 9.53 -7.84
N PRO A 381 -28.97 10.73 -8.01
CA PRO A 381 -29.95 11.26 -7.06
C PRO A 381 -31.10 10.31 -6.70
N HIS A 382 -31.61 9.55 -7.68
CA HIS A 382 -32.69 8.58 -7.44
C HIS A 382 -32.26 7.38 -6.57
N GLN A 383 -31.00 6.95 -6.70
CA GLN A 383 -30.45 5.87 -5.87
C GLN A 383 -30.19 6.35 -4.43
N LEU A 384 -29.92 7.65 -4.27
CA LEU A 384 -29.79 8.26 -2.95
C LEU A 384 -31.13 8.30 -2.22
N ASP A 385 -32.21 8.64 -2.91
CA ASP A 385 -33.57 8.56 -2.36
C ASP A 385 -33.95 7.13 -1.96
N GLU A 386 -33.56 6.13 -2.77
CA GLU A 386 -33.75 4.71 -2.46
C GLU A 386 -32.98 4.27 -1.22
N LEU A 387 -31.71 4.69 -1.07
CA LEU A 387 -30.90 4.42 0.13
C LEU A 387 -31.51 5.07 1.37
N MET A 388 -31.95 6.33 1.28
CA MET A 388 -32.64 7.00 2.38
C MET A 388 -33.88 6.21 2.81
N GLN A 389 -34.72 5.79 1.86
CA GLN A 389 -35.93 5.01 2.17
C GLN A 389 -35.63 3.62 2.73
N GLN A 390 -34.54 2.99 2.30
CA GLN A 390 -34.17 1.66 2.75
C GLN A 390 -33.70 1.64 4.21
N TYR A 391 -32.92 2.64 4.63
CA TYR A 391 -32.26 2.63 5.94
C TYR A 391 -32.97 3.51 6.98
N GLN A 392 -33.79 4.48 6.57
CA GLN A 392 -34.56 5.32 7.49
C GLN A 392 -35.77 4.56 8.05
N SER A 393 -35.65 4.12 9.29
CA SER A 393 -36.59 3.25 10.00
C SER A 393 -37.25 3.93 11.21
N ASP A 394 -36.60 4.94 11.79
CA ASP A 394 -37.03 5.59 13.03
C ASP A 394 -38.02 6.77 12.83
N GLY A 395 -38.30 7.14 11.57
CA GLY A 395 -39.25 8.18 11.21
C GLY A 395 -38.77 9.62 11.46
N LYS A 396 -37.50 9.84 11.85
CA LYS A 396 -36.89 11.18 11.88
C LYS A 396 -36.56 11.66 10.47
N ALA A 397 -36.41 12.97 10.29
CA ALA A 397 -35.91 13.52 9.03
C ALA A 397 -34.40 13.30 8.96
N GLY A 398 -33.94 12.41 8.07
CA GLY A 398 -32.53 12.02 7.94
C GLY A 398 -32.21 10.67 8.56
N LEU A 399 -30.99 10.18 8.34
CA LEU A 399 -30.46 8.95 8.94
C LEU A 399 -29.89 9.23 10.32
N SER A 400 -30.35 8.53 11.34
CA SER A 400 -29.69 8.52 12.65
C SER A 400 -28.32 7.85 12.57
N PHE A 401 -27.47 8.03 13.59
CA PHE A 401 -26.15 7.39 13.63
C PHE A 401 -26.21 5.86 13.47
N GLU A 402 -27.18 5.19 14.07
CA GLU A 402 -27.34 3.73 13.94
C GLU A 402 -27.74 3.31 12.52
N GLU A 403 -28.56 4.10 11.83
CA GLU A 403 -28.99 3.83 10.45
C GLU A 403 -27.87 4.16 9.45
N PHE A 404 -27.14 5.26 9.68
CA PHE A 404 -25.93 5.60 8.95
C PHE A 404 -24.85 4.53 9.12
N LYS A 405 -24.67 4.00 10.33
CA LYS A 405 -23.75 2.88 10.59
C LYS A 405 -24.17 1.61 9.85
N GLN A 406 -25.46 1.30 9.78
CA GLN A 406 -25.96 0.16 9.00
C GLN A 406 -25.72 0.34 7.50
N LEU A 407 -25.86 1.57 6.99
CA LEU A 407 -25.51 1.93 5.63
C LEU A 407 -24.00 1.70 5.36
N CYS A 408 -23.13 2.20 6.24
CA CYS A 408 -21.67 2.07 6.09
C CYS A 408 -21.16 0.63 6.28
N GLY A 409 -21.82 -0.19 7.09
CA GLY A 409 -21.38 -1.55 7.42
C GLY A 409 -21.73 -2.62 6.38
N GLN A 410 -22.48 -2.27 5.33
CA GLN A 410 -22.84 -3.17 4.22
C GLN A 410 -22.28 -2.74 2.86
N ALA A 411 -21.54 -1.63 2.80
CA ALA A 411 -20.94 -1.09 1.58
C ALA A 411 -19.60 -1.78 1.25
#